data_AF-A0AA43EG56-F1
#
_entry.id   AF-A0AA43EG56-F1
#
_cell.length_a   1.000
_cell.length_b   1.000
_cell.length_c   1.000
_cell.angle_alpha   90.00
_cell.angle_beta   90.00
_cell.angle_gamma   90.00
#
_symmetry.space_group_name_H-M   'P 1'
#
loop_
_entity.id
_entity.type
_entity.pdbx_description
1 polymer ?
#
loop_
_entity_poly.entity_id
_entity_poly.type
_entity_poly.pdbx_seq_one_letter_code
_entity_poly.pdbx_strand_id
1 'polypeptide(L)'
;MDHTTVAAFLNQKGGVGKTTTVANVGAGLAILGSRVLLVDLDPQGHLTRFLGIDRDEIHHTIHDVLRGDINAAAAIMSKPLNARLHMENRVDTMSMSLIPASLDFADAEVALVRASDRDYLLKRAITNMDREYDYILFDCSPSLGLITTNALVAASTAFIPVQTEYLAMESIEDLLKWIESVRARFNPTLEVGGMIATRFDGRKVLSRMVVETLRERYGALLLDAIIRDNIALAESPRYGKDIFSYRPRSFGADDYLGLCNEIMDRVSAPSEDDSLDLDELESYVSEPFRPTGADY
;
A
#
# COMPACT_ATOMS: atom_id res chain seq x y z
N MET A 1 -12.91 -13.96 -8.67
CA MET A 1 -13.14 -12.52 -8.87
C MET A 1 -12.95 -12.26 -10.36
N ASP A 2 -13.92 -11.67 -11.05
CA ASP A 2 -13.84 -11.38 -12.49
C ASP A 2 -13.09 -10.07 -12.81
N HIS A 3 -12.56 -9.39 -11.79
CA HIS A 3 -11.85 -8.13 -11.89
C HIS A 3 -10.61 -8.13 -10.96
N THR A 4 -9.48 -7.61 -11.44
CA THR A 4 -8.26 -7.39 -10.64
C THR A 4 -8.42 -6.16 -9.75
N THR A 5 -8.18 -6.27 -8.46
CA THR A 5 -8.13 -5.11 -7.57
C THR A 5 -6.75 -4.45 -7.65
N VAL A 6 -6.68 -3.16 -7.99
CA VAL A 6 -5.44 -2.40 -8.02
C VAL A 6 -5.42 -1.45 -6.83
N ALA A 7 -4.57 -1.73 -5.85
CA ALA A 7 -4.54 -1.02 -4.57
C ALA A 7 -3.23 -0.23 -4.38
N ALA A 8 -3.33 1.06 -4.10
CA ALA A 8 -2.19 1.91 -3.78
C ALA A 8 -2.05 2.11 -2.27
N PHE A 9 -0.85 1.89 -1.73
CA PHE A 9 -0.54 2.14 -0.31
C PHE A 9 0.34 3.38 -0.20
N LEU A 10 -0.20 4.46 0.38
CA LEU A 10 0.46 5.75 0.37
C LEU A 10 0.29 6.53 1.67
N ASN A 11 1.28 7.39 1.94
CA ASN A 11 1.32 8.36 3.02
C ASN A 11 2.56 9.24 2.83
N GLN A 12 2.41 10.55 2.98
CA GLN A 12 3.51 11.52 2.86
C GLN A 12 4.59 11.35 3.95
N LYS A 13 4.24 10.78 5.11
CA LYS A 13 5.20 10.52 6.18
C LYS A 13 6.02 9.25 5.91
N GLY A 14 7.35 9.38 6.00
CA GLY A 14 8.26 8.24 5.99
C GLY A 14 8.13 7.39 7.26
N GLY A 15 8.39 6.09 7.16
CA GLY A 15 8.43 5.21 8.34
C GLY A 15 7.09 4.77 8.93
N VAL A 16 5.96 5.11 8.30
CA VAL A 16 4.61 4.71 8.78
C VAL A 16 4.23 3.25 8.49
N GLY A 17 5.14 2.46 7.92
CA GLY A 17 4.90 1.04 7.63
C GLY A 17 4.24 0.75 6.29
N LYS A 18 4.35 1.63 5.27
CA LYS A 18 3.84 1.38 3.90
C LYS A 18 4.41 0.11 3.28
N THR A 19 5.72 0.08 3.06
CA THR A 19 6.44 -1.08 2.52
C THR A 19 6.18 -2.35 3.32
N THR A 20 6.25 -2.27 4.66
CA THR A 20 5.95 -3.40 5.54
C THR A 20 4.52 -3.89 5.32
N THR A 21 3.57 -2.98 5.15
CA THR A 21 2.17 -3.34 4.89
C THR A 21 1.99 -3.96 3.53
N VAL A 22 2.56 -3.39 2.46
CA VAL A 22 2.46 -3.96 1.11
C VAL A 22 3.05 -5.36 1.04
N ALA A 23 4.25 -5.57 1.60
CA ALA A 23 4.89 -6.88 1.60
C ALA A 23 4.05 -7.94 2.34
N ASN A 24 3.55 -7.60 3.53
CA ASN A 24 2.82 -8.55 4.36
C ASN A 24 1.37 -8.75 3.88
N VAL A 25 0.68 -7.70 3.42
CA VAL A 25 -0.64 -7.85 2.79
C VAL A 25 -0.52 -8.69 1.52
N GLY A 26 0.49 -8.45 0.69
CA GLY A 26 0.73 -9.26 -0.50
C GLY A 26 0.94 -10.74 -0.18
N ALA A 27 1.78 -11.03 0.81
CA ALA A 27 2.00 -12.41 1.26
C ALA A 27 0.73 -13.03 1.86
N GLY A 28 -0.02 -12.28 2.67
CA GLY A 28 -1.26 -12.74 3.30
C GLY A 28 -2.37 -13.03 2.28
N LEU A 29 -2.57 -12.17 1.29
CA LEU A 29 -3.52 -12.40 0.19
C LEU A 29 -3.12 -13.61 -0.64
N ALA A 30 -1.82 -13.81 -0.92
CA ALA A 30 -1.33 -15.00 -1.62
C ALA A 30 -1.58 -16.28 -0.83
N ILE A 31 -1.38 -16.23 0.49
CA ILE A 31 -1.71 -17.29 1.45
C ILE A 31 -3.21 -17.61 1.44
N LEU A 32 -4.06 -16.59 1.30
CA LEU A 32 -5.52 -16.73 1.19
C LEU A 32 -5.99 -17.18 -0.20
N GLY A 33 -5.06 -17.52 -1.10
CA GLY A 33 -5.34 -18.12 -2.40
C GLY A 33 -5.45 -17.14 -3.56
N SER A 34 -5.00 -15.89 -3.39
CA SER A 34 -5.01 -14.88 -4.46
C SER A 34 -3.70 -14.86 -5.24
N ARG A 35 -3.76 -14.54 -6.54
CA ARG A 35 -2.56 -14.21 -7.34
C ARG A 35 -2.23 -12.75 -7.14
N VAL A 36 -1.04 -12.45 -6.62
CA VAL A 36 -0.68 -11.09 -6.20
C VAL A 36 0.54 -10.60 -6.97
N LEU A 37 0.43 -9.41 -7.55
CA LEU A 37 1.57 -8.65 -8.07
C LEU A 37 1.88 -7.50 -7.14
N LEU A 38 3.13 -7.41 -6.71
CA LEU A 38 3.67 -6.25 -6.03
C LEU A 38 4.38 -5.34 -7.02
N VAL A 39 4.23 -4.04 -6.88
CA VAL A 39 5.00 -3.05 -7.65
C VAL A 39 5.63 -2.07 -6.68
N ASP A 40 6.96 -2.06 -6.65
CA ASP A 40 7.72 -1.10 -5.86
C ASP A 40 7.75 0.23 -6.62
N LEU A 41 7.08 1.26 -6.09
CA LEU A 41 7.06 2.61 -6.67
C LEU A 41 7.92 3.58 -5.86
N ASP A 42 8.76 3.08 -4.95
CA ASP A 42 9.77 3.87 -4.28
C ASP A 42 11.10 3.75 -5.04
N PRO A 43 11.65 4.85 -5.60
CA PRO A 43 12.98 4.82 -6.24
C PRO A 43 14.09 4.30 -5.32
N GLN A 44 13.87 4.27 -4.00
CA GLN A 44 14.80 3.67 -3.04
C GLN A 44 14.73 2.12 -2.99
N GLY A 45 13.82 1.49 -3.72
CA GLY A 45 13.66 0.05 -3.79
C GLY A 45 13.37 -0.60 -2.44
N HIS A 46 12.59 0.07 -1.58
CA HIS A 46 12.37 -0.38 -0.20
C HIS A 46 11.66 -1.74 -0.16
N LEU A 47 10.62 -1.93 -0.97
CA LEU A 47 9.89 -3.20 -1.05
C LEU A 47 10.76 -4.30 -1.66
N THR A 48 11.49 -3.96 -2.71
CA THR A 48 12.40 -4.87 -3.40
C THR A 48 13.43 -5.44 -2.42
N ARG A 49 14.07 -4.56 -1.63
CA ARG A 49 15.03 -4.97 -0.59
C ARG A 49 14.36 -5.68 0.58
N PHE A 50 13.16 -5.27 0.97
CA PHE A 50 12.39 -5.94 2.03
C PHE A 50 12.23 -7.43 1.74
N LEU A 51 11.99 -7.77 0.48
CA LEU A 51 11.78 -9.15 0.01
C LEU A 51 13.09 -9.91 -0.29
N GLY A 52 14.25 -9.34 0.08
CA GLY A 52 15.54 -10.00 -0.02
C GLY A 52 16.06 -10.17 -1.44
N ILE A 53 15.62 -9.31 -2.37
CA ILE A 53 16.14 -9.28 -3.73
C ILE A 53 17.39 -8.41 -3.76
N ASP A 54 18.50 -8.98 -4.22
CA ASP A 54 19.75 -8.26 -4.36
C ASP A 54 19.74 -7.39 -5.62
N ARG A 55 20.45 -6.25 -5.58
CA ARG A 55 20.50 -5.30 -6.70
C ARG A 55 21.01 -5.94 -8.00
N ASP A 56 21.93 -6.89 -7.87
CA ASP A 56 22.55 -7.59 -9.01
C ASP A 56 21.57 -8.56 -9.69
N GLU A 57 20.46 -8.94 -9.04
CA GLU A 57 19.38 -9.73 -9.64
C GLU A 57 18.40 -8.85 -10.46
N ILE A 58 18.47 -7.52 -10.35
CA ILE A 58 17.52 -6.59 -10.98
C ILE A 58 18.05 -6.21 -12.37
N HIS A 59 17.40 -6.73 -13.42
CA HIS A 59 17.70 -6.38 -14.82
C HIS A 59 16.80 -5.27 -15.38
N HIS A 60 15.57 -5.22 -14.89
CA HIS A 60 14.52 -4.32 -15.34
C HIS A 60 13.72 -3.84 -14.14
N THR A 61 13.21 -2.62 -14.22
CA THR A 61 12.57 -1.93 -13.12
C THR A 61 11.25 -1.31 -13.55
N ILE A 62 10.45 -0.88 -12.59
CA ILE A 62 9.27 -0.06 -12.89
C ILE A 62 9.62 1.22 -13.66
N HIS A 63 10.84 1.76 -13.51
CA HIS A 63 11.24 2.96 -14.22
C HIS A 63 11.37 2.72 -15.73
N ASP A 64 11.89 1.57 -16.15
CA ASP A 64 12.00 1.21 -17.57
C ASP A 64 10.61 1.05 -18.19
N VAL A 65 9.66 0.51 -17.41
CA VAL A 65 8.25 0.40 -17.80
C VAL A 65 7.61 1.78 -17.95
N LEU A 66 7.82 2.69 -16.99
CA LEU A 66 7.25 4.04 -17.03
C LEU A 66 7.83 4.90 -18.15
N ARG A 67 9.10 4.68 -18.54
CA ARG A 67 9.71 5.30 -19.73
C ARG A 67 9.14 4.75 -21.04
N GLY A 68 8.52 3.57 -21.00
CA GLY A 68 8.04 2.86 -22.19
C GLY A 68 9.13 2.07 -22.91
N ASP A 69 10.28 1.84 -22.26
CA ASP A 69 11.40 1.09 -22.84
C ASP A 69 11.06 -0.42 -22.92
N ILE A 70 10.25 -0.91 -21.98
CA ILE A 70 9.77 -2.29 -21.91
C ILE A 70 8.31 -2.36 -21.46
N ASN A 71 7.66 -3.50 -21.72
CA ASN A 71 6.34 -3.80 -21.17
C ASN A 71 6.44 -4.25 -19.71
N ALA A 72 5.40 -3.99 -18.90
CA ALA A 72 5.37 -4.34 -17.48
C ALA A 72 5.64 -5.83 -17.21
N ALA A 73 5.12 -6.74 -18.04
CA ALA A 73 5.37 -8.18 -17.92
C ALA A 73 6.86 -8.56 -17.99
N ALA A 74 7.67 -7.81 -18.75
CA ALA A 74 9.11 -8.06 -18.86
C ALA A 74 9.90 -7.57 -17.64
N ALA A 75 9.32 -6.69 -16.82
CA ALA A 75 9.92 -6.21 -15.57
C ALA A 75 9.58 -7.10 -14.36
N ILE A 76 8.72 -8.11 -14.54
CA ILE A 76 8.40 -9.05 -13.45
C ILE A 76 9.63 -9.90 -13.17
N MET A 77 10.02 -9.98 -11.90
CA MET A 77 11.11 -10.83 -11.44
C MET A 77 10.83 -12.29 -11.80
N SER A 78 11.80 -12.95 -12.44
CA SER A 78 11.67 -14.35 -12.85
C SER A 78 11.68 -15.34 -11.69
N LYS A 79 12.11 -14.91 -10.50
CA LYS A 79 12.16 -15.72 -9.28
C LYS A 79 10.81 -15.62 -8.57
N PRO A 80 10.06 -16.72 -8.40
CA PRO A 80 8.80 -16.68 -7.69
C PRO A 80 9.03 -16.27 -6.24
N LEU A 81 8.31 -15.26 -5.78
CA LEU A 81 8.25 -14.92 -4.36
C LEU A 81 7.26 -15.89 -3.72
N ASN A 82 7.77 -16.82 -2.92
CA ASN A 82 6.90 -17.80 -2.27
C ASN A 82 6.52 -17.30 -0.89
N ALA A 83 5.30 -16.79 -0.75
CA ALA A 83 4.65 -16.68 0.56
C ALA A 83 4.39 -18.11 1.06
N ARG A 84 5.19 -18.61 2.01
CA ARG A 84 5.04 -19.97 2.54
C ARG A 84 4.49 -19.91 3.94
N LEU A 85 3.24 -20.35 4.09
CA LEU A 85 2.81 -20.89 5.37
C LEU A 85 3.40 -22.29 5.53
N HIS A 86 4.23 -22.46 6.56
CA HIS A 86 4.51 -23.79 7.09
C HIS A 86 3.29 -24.31 7.87
N MET A 87 2.16 -24.52 7.18
CA MET A 87 1.06 -25.34 7.69
C MET A 87 1.28 -26.75 7.20
N GLU A 88 1.37 -27.70 8.14
CA GLU A 88 2.00 -29.02 7.97
C GLU A 88 1.50 -29.92 6.83
N ASN A 89 0.47 -29.60 6.03
CA ASN A 89 -0.01 -30.53 5.00
C ASN A 89 -0.71 -29.90 3.76
N ARG A 90 -0.52 -28.61 3.45
CA ARG A 90 -1.08 -28.00 2.22
C ARG A 90 -0.09 -27.01 1.60
N VAL A 91 0.49 -27.39 0.46
CA VAL A 91 1.31 -26.51 -0.38
C VAL A 91 0.51 -26.20 -1.64
N ASP A 92 -0.59 -25.47 -1.50
CA ASP A 92 -1.17 -24.71 -2.62
C ASP A 92 -0.64 -23.29 -2.48
N THR A 93 0.61 -23.07 -2.88
CA THR A 93 1.19 -21.71 -2.93
C THR A 93 0.70 -21.04 -4.21
N MET A 94 -0.25 -20.10 -4.09
CA MET A 94 -0.49 -19.14 -5.17
C MET A 94 0.68 -18.16 -5.25
N SER A 95 0.95 -17.68 -6.46
CA SER A 95 2.16 -16.93 -6.78
C SER A 95 2.06 -15.47 -6.33
N MET A 96 3.04 -15.03 -5.56
CA MET A 96 3.36 -13.62 -5.40
C MET A 96 4.48 -13.25 -6.40
N SER A 97 4.28 -12.17 -7.12
CA SER A 97 5.22 -11.63 -8.12
C SER A 97 5.64 -10.21 -7.71
N LEU A 98 6.76 -9.72 -8.25
CA LEU A 98 7.22 -8.36 -8.02
C LEU A 98 7.72 -7.72 -9.32
N ILE A 99 7.31 -6.47 -9.56
CA ILE A 99 8.06 -5.53 -10.40
C ILE A 99 8.91 -4.67 -9.47
N PRO A 100 10.25 -4.75 -9.56
CA PRO A 100 11.13 -4.11 -8.60
C PRO A 100 11.35 -2.63 -8.95
N ALA A 101 11.87 -1.90 -7.98
CA ALA A 101 12.51 -0.61 -8.19
C ALA A 101 13.98 -0.71 -7.79
N SER A 102 14.82 0.02 -8.52
CA SER A 102 16.23 0.20 -8.19
C SER A 102 16.50 1.69 -8.07
N LEU A 103 17.59 2.00 -7.38
CA LEU A 103 18.16 3.35 -7.37
C LEU A 103 18.76 3.67 -8.75
N ASP A 104 17.92 4.05 -9.71
CA ASP A 104 18.33 4.56 -11.01
C ASP A 104 17.82 5.99 -11.16
N PHE A 105 18.63 6.89 -10.57
CA PHE A 105 18.75 8.35 -10.64
C PHE A 105 17.47 9.19 -10.86
N ALA A 106 17.42 10.32 -10.14
CA ALA A 106 16.45 11.40 -10.27
C ALA A 106 16.13 11.85 -11.72
N ASP A 107 17.04 11.57 -12.67
CA ASP A 107 16.86 11.80 -14.11
C ASP A 107 15.65 11.05 -14.70
N ALA A 108 15.29 9.88 -14.14
CA ALA A 108 14.10 9.14 -14.55
C ALA A 108 12.84 10.00 -14.39
N GLU A 109 12.66 10.60 -13.21
CA GLU A 109 11.48 11.40 -12.89
C GLU A 109 11.43 12.68 -13.74
N VAL A 110 12.59 13.31 -13.99
CA VAL A 110 12.71 14.46 -14.89
C VAL A 110 12.31 14.09 -16.33
N ALA A 111 12.67 12.91 -16.82
CA ALA A 111 12.27 12.44 -18.14
C ALA A 111 10.74 12.23 -18.23
N LEU A 112 10.14 11.63 -17.20
CA LEU A 112 8.69 11.39 -17.16
C LEU A 112 7.87 12.69 -17.16
N VAL A 113 8.38 13.77 -16.55
CA VAL A 113 7.72 15.09 -16.56
C VAL A 113 7.48 15.61 -17.99
N ARG A 114 8.30 15.22 -18.96
CA ARG A 114 8.16 15.66 -20.36
C ARG A 114 7.32 14.72 -21.23
N ALA A 115 6.92 13.56 -20.69
CA ALA A 115 6.14 12.59 -21.44
C ALA A 115 4.71 13.08 -21.69
N SER A 116 4.13 12.68 -22.82
CA SER A 116 2.70 12.88 -23.11
C SER A 116 1.85 11.96 -22.24
N ASP A 117 0.75 12.51 -21.69
CA ASP A 117 -0.12 11.83 -20.72
C ASP A 117 0.68 11.19 -19.57
N ARG A 118 1.68 11.92 -19.07
CA ARG A 118 2.60 11.46 -18.02
C ARG A 118 1.90 10.96 -16.75
N ASP A 119 0.69 11.43 -16.48
CA ASP A 119 -0.09 11.05 -15.30
C ASP A 119 -0.77 9.66 -15.46
N TYR A 120 -0.81 9.11 -16.68
CA TYR A 120 -1.45 7.83 -17.02
C TYR A 120 -0.47 6.73 -17.42
N LEU A 121 0.85 6.94 -17.26
CA LEU A 121 1.87 5.99 -17.69
C LEU A 121 1.70 4.63 -17.02
N LEU A 122 1.55 4.59 -15.70
CA LEU A 122 1.40 3.33 -14.97
C LEU A 122 0.10 2.62 -15.34
N LYS A 123 -1.02 3.35 -15.43
CA LYS A 123 -2.33 2.80 -15.80
C LYS A 123 -2.25 2.07 -17.14
N ARG A 124 -1.65 2.71 -18.15
CA ARG A 124 -1.44 2.12 -19.48
C ARG A 124 -0.54 0.88 -19.41
N ALA A 125 0.51 0.91 -18.60
CA ALA A 125 1.46 -0.19 -18.49
C ALA A 125 0.83 -1.45 -17.87
N ILE A 126 -0.07 -1.30 -16.88
CA ILE A 126 -0.67 -2.43 -16.16
C ILE A 126 -2.01 -2.90 -16.73
N THR A 127 -2.68 -2.14 -17.60
CA THR A 127 -4.01 -2.49 -18.17
C THR A 127 -4.04 -3.90 -18.80
N ASN A 128 -2.93 -4.37 -19.36
CA ASN A 128 -2.87 -5.71 -19.98
C ASN A 128 -2.60 -6.85 -18.98
N MET A 129 -2.41 -6.54 -17.69
CA MET A 129 -2.10 -7.50 -16.64
C MET A 129 -3.32 -7.96 -15.84
N ASP A 130 -4.48 -7.32 -16.04
CA ASP A 130 -5.73 -7.49 -15.27
C ASP A 130 -6.40 -8.88 -15.37
N ARG A 131 -5.76 -9.86 -16.02
CA ARG A 131 -6.26 -11.25 -16.10
C ARG A 131 -5.35 -12.25 -15.40
N GLU A 132 -4.13 -11.85 -15.09
CA GLU A 132 -3.11 -12.71 -14.50
C GLU A 132 -3.12 -12.65 -12.97
N TYR A 133 -3.59 -11.54 -12.41
CA TYR A 133 -3.55 -11.27 -10.97
C TYR A 133 -4.94 -10.94 -10.44
N ASP A 134 -5.22 -11.39 -9.23
CA ASP A 134 -6.43 -10.98 -8.50
C ASP A 134 -6.18 -9.64 -7.79
N TYR A 135 -4.93 -9.39 -7.37
CA TYR A 135 -4.49 -8.14 -6.76
C TYR A 135 -3.20 -7.60 -7.36
N ILE A 136 -3.14 -6.30 -7.61
CA ILE A 136 -1.92 -5.54 -7.89
C ILE A 136 -1.75 -4.50 -6.80
N LEU A 137 -0.66 -4.58 -6.01
CA LEU A 137 -0.41 -3.70 -4.88
C LEU A 137 0.77 -2.77 -5.18
N PHE A 138 0.56 -1.46 -5.03
CA PHE A 138 1.59 -0.45 -5.23
C PHE A 138 2.15 0.02 -3.88
N ASP A 139 3.46 -0.12 -3.68
CA ASP A 139 4.18 0.52 -2.56
C ASP A 139 4.67 1.90 -2.96
N CYS A 140 3.92 2.92 -2.57
CA CYS A 140 4.27 4.29 -2.93
C CYS A 140 5.36 4.85 -2.00
N SER A 141 6.29 5.58 -2.61
CA SER A 141 7.25 6.41 -1.89
C SER A 141 6.55 7.44 -0.98
N PRO A 142 7.23 8.03 0.02
CA PRO A 142 6.66 9.10 0.85
C PRO A 142 6.46 10.43 0.11
N SER A 143 6.76 10.53 -1.19
CA SER A 143 6.54 11.75 -1.96
C SER A 143 5.13 11.80 -2.56
N LEU A 144 4.53 12.99 -2.64
CA LEU A 144 3.28 13.24 -3.38
C LEU A 144 3.60 13.77 -4.79
N GLY A 145 4.48 13.06 -5.49
CA GLY A 145 5.00 13.41 -6.81
C GLY A 145 4.30 12.68 -7.96
N LEU A 146 4.89 12.77 -9.17
CA LEU A 146 4.33 12.21 -10.40
C LEU A 146 4.13 10.70 -10.33
N ILE A 147 5.04 9.96 -9.70
CA ILE A 147 4.97 8.50 -9.57
C ILE A 147 3.78 8.11 -8.68
N THR A 148 3.60 8.78 -7.53
CA THR A 148 2.47 8.55 -6.64
C THR A 148 1.15 8.96 -7.29
N THR A 149 1.13 10.04 -8.09
CA THR A 149 -0.05 10.38 -8.91
C THR A 149 -0.37 9.27 -9.90
N ASN A 150 0.62 8.74 -10.61
CA ASN A 150 0.43 7.59 -11.51
C ASN A 150 -0.14 6.36 -10.79
N ALA A 151 0.32 6.09 -9.57
CA ALA A 151 -0.21 5.02 -8.72
C ALA A 151 -1.71 5.21 -8.46
N LEU A 152 -2.12 6.40 -8.04
CA LEU A 152 -3.53 6.72 -7.79
C LEU A 152 -4.38 6.73 -9.05
N VAL A 153 -3.82 7.15 -10.20
CA VAL A 153 -4.53 7.14 -11.48
C VAL A 153 -4.79 5.72 -11.99
N ALA A 154 -3.88 4.80 -11.68
CA ALA A 154 -3.97 3.39 -12.02
C ALA A 154 -4.79 2.56 -11.01
N ALA A 155 -4.85 2.97 -9.75
CA ALA A 155 -5.52 2.24 -8.69
C ALA A 155 -7.06 2.36 -8.76
N SER A 156 -7.75 1.29 -8.34
CA SER A 156 -9.16 1.34 -7.97
C SER A 156 -9.34 1.82 -6.53
N THR A 157 -8.38 1.51 -5.66
CA THR A 157 -8.51 1.74 -4.22
C THR A 157 -7.21 2.25 -3.60
N ALA A 158 -7.30 3.20 -2.68
CA ALA A 158 -6.18 3.75 -1.92
C ALA A 158 -6.28 3.37 -0.43
N PHE A 159 -5.20 2.84 0.13
CA PHE A 159 -5.04 2.56 1.56
C PHE A 159 -3.98 3.45 2.18
N ILE A 160 -4.23 3.92 3.40
CA ILE A 160 -3.40 4.92 4.08
C ILE A 160 -2.86 4.33 5.39
N PRO A 161 -1.63 3.77 5.40
CA PRO A 161 -0.98 3.38 6.65
C PRO A 161 -0.67 4.61 7.51
N VAL A 162 -1.11 4.60 8.76
CA VAL A 162 -0.95 5.70 9.72
C VAL A 162 -0.26 5.20 10.99
N GLN A 163 0.91 5.75 11.29
CA GLN A 163 1.62 5.43 12.53
C GLN A 163 0.96 6.13 13.72
N THR A 164 0.72 5.39 14.81
CA THR A 164 0.06 5.90 16.02
C THR A 164 1.00 6.72 16.92
N GLU A 165 1.62 7.78 16.38
CA GLU A 165 2.55 8.69 17.08
C GLU A 165 2.22 10.17 16.78
N TYR A 166 2.80 11.10 17.55
CA TYR A 166 2.56 12.55 17.47
C TYR A 166 2.73 13.09 16.03
N LEU A 167 1.86 14.04 15.63
CA LEU A 167 1.77 14.69 14.30
C LEU A 167 1.15 13.87 13.17
N ALA A 168 0.33 12.85 13.45
CA ALA A 168 -0.35 12.10 12.39
C ALA A 168 -1.46 12.89 11.67
N MET A 169 -2.23 13.70 12.41
CA MET A 169 -3.53 14.22 11.93
C MET A 169 -3.43 15.24 10.79
N GLU A 170 -2.61 16.29 10.93
CA GLU A 170 -2.48 17.34 9.88
C GLU A 170 -2.03 16.73 8.54
N SER A 171 -1.09 15.77 8.59
CA SER A 171 -0.60 15.10 7.39
C SER A 171 -1.64 14.20 6.70
N ILE A 172 -2.67 13.75 7.41
CA ILE A 172 -3.75 12.93 6.85
C ILE A 172 -4.73 13.82 6.07
N GLU A 173 -5.10 14.98 6.60
CA GLU A 173 -6.00 15.91 5.91
C GLU A 173 -5.42 16.37 4.56
N ASP A 174 -4.14 16.73 4.53
CA ASP A 174 -3.47 17.14 3.29
C ASP A 174 -3.34 15.98 2.29
N LEU A 175 -3.12 14.76 2.78
CA LEU A 175 -3.12 13.56 1.94
C LEU A 175 -4.50 13.29 1.33
N LEU A 176 -5.57 13.39 2.12
CA LEU A 176 -6.95 13.20 1.63
C LEU A 176 -7.32 14.26 0.58
N LYS A 177 -7.00 15.54 0.83
CA LYS A 177 -7.16 16.62 -0.17
C LYS A 177 -6.44 16.31 -1.47
N TRP A 178 -5.24 15.75 -1.38
CA TRP A 178 -4.45 15.40 -2.55
C TRP A 178 -5.05 14.21 -3.32
N ILE A 179 -5.48 13.15 -2.61
CA ILE A 179 -6.21 12.03 -3.22
C ILE A 179 -7.45 12.54 -3.95
N GLU A 180 -8.22 13.44 -3.32
CA GLU A 180 -9.41 14.03 -3.93
C GLU A 180 -9.08 14.81 -5.21
N SER A 181 -8.02 15.62 -5.17
CA SER A 181 -7.55 16.35 -6.34
C SER A 181 -7.20 15.42 -7.51
N VAL A 182 -6.61 14.26 -7.22
CA VAL A 182 -6.29 13.25 -8.25
C VAL A 182 -7.56 12.55 -8.74
N ARG A 183 -8.47 12.17 -7.85
CA ARG A 183 -9.77 11.56 -8.16
C ARG A 183 -10.57 12.44 -9.12
N ALA A 184 -10.80 13.69 -8.75
CA ALA A 184 -11.60 14.64 -9.51
C ALA A 184 -11.01 14.96 -10.90
N ARG A 185 -9.68 14.95 -11.04
CA ARG A 185 -9.00 15.36 -12.29
C ARG A 185 -8.66 14.21 -13.23
N PHE A 186 -8.34 13.03 -12.68
CA PHE A 186 -7.70 11.97 -13.45
C PHE A 186 -8.33 10.58 -13.27
N ASN A 187 -8.92 10.29 -12.11
CA ASN A 187 -9.46 8.96 -11.82
C ASN A 187 -10.74 9.01 -10.97
N PRO A 188 -11.90 9.33 -11.56
CA PRO A 188 -13.16 9.50 -10.82
C PRO A 188 -13.65 8.25 -10.10
N THR A 189 -13.16 7.07 -10.45
CA THR A 189 -13.51 5.79 -9.83
C THR A 189 -12.58 5.37 -8.69
N LEU A 190 -11.61 6.23 -8.31
CA LEU A 190 -10.71 5.94 -7.19
C LEU A 190 -11.47 6.05 -5.87
N GLU A 191 -11.40 5.00 -5.07
CA GLU A 191 -11.98 4.95 -3.73
C GLU A 191 -10.90 4.98 -2.65
N VAL A 192 -11.21 5.57 -1.49
CA VAL A 192 -10.38 5.44 -0.30
C VAL A 192 -10.81 4.19 0.46
N GLY A 193 -10.07 3.11 0.31
CA GLY A 193 -10.36 1.82 0.97
C GLY A 193 -10.19 1.88 2.48
N GLY A 194 -9.36 2.81 2.97
CA GLY A 194 -9.33 3.19 4.38
C GLY A 194 -7.93 3.40 4.95
N MET A 195 -7.89 3.77 6.23
CA MET A 195 -6.70 4.03 7.02
C MET A 195 -6.33 2.79 7.85
N ILE A 196 -5.04 2.45 7.88
CA ILE A 196 -4.52 1.29 8.60
C ILE A 196 -3.69 1.81 9.77
N ALA A 197 -4.14 1.61 11.01
CA ALA A 197 -3.36 1.99 12.18
C ALA A 197 -2.16 1.06 12.34
N THR A 198 -0.95 1.61 12.26
CA THR A 198 0.30 0.86 12.35
C THR A 198 1.12 1.21 13.59
N ARG A 199 1.95 0.24 14.02
CA ARG A 199 2.84 0.34 15.17
C ARG A 199 2.11 0.70 16.47
N PHE A 200 0.92 0.16 16.63
CA PHE A 200 0.11 0.40 17.82
C PHE A 200 0.73 -0.25 19.05
N ASP A 201 0.88 0.53 20.13
CA ASP A 201 1.29 0.02 21.44
C ASP A 201 0.23 0.44 22.46
N GLY A 202 -0.68 -0.50 22.76
CA GLY A 202 -1.77 -0.30 23.70
C GLY A 202 -1.33 0.03 25.14
N ARG A 203 -0.03 -0.03 25.47
CA ARG A 203 0.49 0.45 26.76
C ARG A 203 0.74 1.96 26.76
N LYS A 204 1.04 2.55 25.60
CA LYS A 204 1.30 3.98 25.46
C LYS A 204 -0.01 4.76 25.36
N VAL A 205 -0.22 5.70 26.29
CA VAL A 205 -1.39 6.59 26.30
C VAL A 205 -1.56 7.28 24.95
N LEU A 206 -0.48 7.83 24.40
CA LEU A 206 -0.48 8.53 23.12
C LEU A 206 -0.96 7.64 21.95
N SER A 207 -0.54 6.38 21.91
CA SER A 207 -0.93 5.45 20.83
C SER A 207 -2.43 5.16 20.88
N ARG A 208 -3.00 4.99 22.07
CA ARG A 208 -4.45 4.83 22.26
C ARG A 208 -5.22 6.09 21.87
N MET A 209 -4.76 7.26 22.32
CA MET A 209 -5.39 8.54 21.96
C MET A 209 -5.42 8.75 20.44
N VAL A 210 -4.32 8.48 19.73
CA VAL A 210 -4.29 8.65 18.27
C VAL A 210 -5.32 7.74 17.59
N VAL A 211 -5.45 6.48 17.99
CA VAL A 211 -6.46 5.57 17.41
C VAL A 211 -7.88 6.04 17.72
N GLU A 212 -8.13 6.47 18.96
CA GLU A 212 -9.43 7.02 19.38
C GLU A 212 -9.79 8.26 18.54
N THR A 213 -8.88 9.21 18.40
CA THR A 213 -9.08 10.40 17.56
C THR A 213 -9.29 10.05 16.09
N LEU A 214 -8.56 9.07 15.53
CA LEU A 214 -8.78 8.61 14.16
C LEU A 214 -10.16 7.98 14.00
N ARG A 215 -10.63 7.22 14.99
CA ARG A 215 -11.96 6.60 14.98
C ARG A 215 -13.07 7.65 15.12
N GLU A 216 -12.91 8.62 16.01
CA GLU A 216 -13.86 9.72 16.20
C GLU A 216 -13.98 10.58 14.93
N ARG A 217 -12.84 10.91 14.31
CA ARG A 217 -12.82 11.81 13.16
C ARG A 217 -13.13 11.11 11.85
N TYR A 218 -12.60 9.91 11.61
CA TYR A 218 -12.68 9.26 10.31
C TYR A 218 -13.52 7.97 10.30
N GLY A 219 -14.02 7.51 11.45
CA GLY A 219 -15.05 6.48 11.56
C GLY A 219 -14.84 5.28 10.62
N ALA A 220 -15.71 5.19 9.60
CA ALA A 220 -15.75 4.15 8.57
C ALA A 220 -14.45 4.02 7.75
N LEU A 221 -13.66 5.09 7.62
CA LEU A 221 -12.38 5.04 6.94
C LEU A 221 -11.32 4.28 7.73
N LEU A 222 -11.33 4.32 9.06
CA LEU A 222 -10.32 3.58 9.82
C LEU A 222 -10.69 2.10 9.80
N LEU A 223 -9.76 1.23 9.39
CA LEU A 223 -9.94 -0.22 9.43
C LEU A 223 -9.98 -0.74 10.87
N ASP A 224 -10.68 -1.84 11.10
CA ASP A 224 -10.75 -2.49 12.41
C ASP A 224 -9.47 -3.26 12.74
N ALA A 225 -8.80 -3.81 11.73
CA ALA A 225 -7.48 -4.38 11.88
C ALA A 225 -6.45 -3.31 12.27
N ILE A 226 -5.79 -3.53 13.40
CA ILE A 226 -4.70 -2.69 13.93
C ILE A 226 -3.40 -3.48 13.90
N ILE A 227 -2.35 -2.91 13.32
CA ILE A 227 -1.02 -3.53 13.30
C ILE A 227 -0.23 -3.12 14.55
N ARG A 228 -0.01 -4.07 15.45
CA ARG A 228 0.70 -3.83 16.72
C ARG A 228 2.20 -3.62 16.49
N ASP A 229 2.83 -2.84 17.36
CA ASP A 229 4.28 -2.72 17.40
C ASP A 229 4.90 -4.09 17.73
N ASN A 230 5.70 -4.61 16.81
CA ASN A 230 6.21 -5.97 16.89
C ASN A 230 7.65 -6.05 16.38
N ILE A 231 8.55 -6.56 17.23
CA ILE A 231 9.96 -6.76 16.91
C ILE A 231 10.13 -7.68 15.69
N ALA A 232 9.29 -8.71 15.55
CA ALA A 232 9.36 -9.62 14.41
C ALA A 232 9.11 -8.91 13.07
N LEU A 233 8.20 -7.93 13.04
CA LEU A 233 7.97 -7.12 11.84
C LEU A 233 9.19 -6.25 11.51
N ALA A 234 9.83 -5.67 12.52
CA ALA A 234 11.04 -4.86 12.35
C ALA A 234 12.27 -5.68 11.90
N GLU A 235 12.33 -6.96 12.28
CA GLU A 235 13.43 -7.86 11.92
C GLU A 235 13.26 -8.55 10.57
N SER A 236 12.02 -8.86 10.18
CA SER A 236 11.70 -9.61 8.96
C SER A 236 12.40 -9.10 7.67
N PRO A 237 12.56 -7.79 7.41
CA PRO A 237 13.24 -7.30 6.21
C PRO A 237 14.72 -7.71 6.16
N ARG A 238 15.39 -7.84 7.32
CA ARG A 238 16.80 -8.26 7.39
C ARG A 238 17.01 -9.69 6.91
N TYR A 239 15.95 -10.49 6.91
CA TYR A 239 15.96 -11.87 6.44
C TYR A 239 15.37 -12.02 5.04
N GLY A 240 14.94 -10.91 4.41
CA GLY A 240 14.31 -10.95 3.10
C GLY A 240 12.97 -11.70 3.10
N LYS A 241 12.20 -11.62 4.19
CA LYS A 241 11.00 -12.44 4.40
C LYS A 241 9.83 -11.58 4.86
N ASP A 242 8.64 -11.94 4.41
CA ASP A 242 7.38 -11.51 5.02
C ASP A 242 7.21 -12.14 6.43
N ILE A 243 6.23 -11.63 7.19
CA ILE A 243 5.99 -12.04 8.56
C ILE A 243 5.51 -13.48 8.69
N PHE A 244 4.78 -14.01 7.70
CA PHE A 244 4.28 -15.38 7.69
C PHE A 244 5.43 -16.36 7.44
N SER A 245 6.37 -16.00 6.58
CA SER A 245 7.58 -16.78 6.32
C SER A 245 8.64 -16.64 7.41
N TYR A 246 8.71 -15.50 8.11
CA TYR A 246 9.69 -15.25 9.18
C TYR A 246 9.24 -15.78 10.54
N ARG A 247 8.03 -15.40 10.98
CA ARG A 247 7.47 -15.69 12.31
C ARG A 247 5.94 -15.89 12.21
N PRO A 248 5.45 -17.03 11.68
CA PRO A 248 4.03 -17.27 11.41
C PRO A 248 3.14 -17.32 12.66
N ARG A 249 3.71 -17.55 13.85
CA ARG A 249 2.98 -17.57 15.14
C ARG A 249 3.11 -16.27 15.93
N SER A 250 3.52 -15.19 15.28
CA SER A 250 3.66 -13.89 15.93
C SER A 250 2.38 -13.08 15.81
N PHE A 251 2.18 -12.17 16.76
CA PHE A 251 1.08 -11.20 16.70
C PHE A 251 1.03 -10.40 15.40
N GLY A 252 2.17 -10.17 14.73
CA GLY A 252 2.21 -9.46 13.46
C GLY A 252 1.64 -10.29 12.31
N ALA A 253 1.81 -11.62 12.35
CA ALA A 253 1.17 -12.50 11.38
C ALA A 253 -0.36 -12.52 11.59
N ASP A 254 -0.81 -12.59 12.85
CA ASP A 254 -2.25 -12.51 13.17
C ASP A 254 -2.85 -11.17 12.72
N ASP A 255 -2.17 -10.04 13.01
CA ASP A 255 -2.63 -8.70 12.67
C ASP A 255 -2.73 -8.52 11.14
N TYR A 256 -1.71 -8.95 10.39
CA TYR A 256 -1.73 -8.84 8.93
C TYR A 256 -2.73 -9.81 8.28
N LEU A 257 -2.98 -10.99 8.86
CA LEU A 257 -4.03 -11.87 8.37
C LEU A 257 -5.42 -11.26 8.58
N GLY A 258 -5.66 -10.64 9.74
CA GLY A 258 -6.88 -9.87 9.99
C GLY A 258 -7.06 -8.74 8.98
N LEU A 259 -6.01 -7.97 8.74
CA LEU A 259 -6.00 -6.90 7.74
C LEU A 259 -6.29 -7.41 6.33
N CYS A 260 -5.73 -8.56 5.93
CA CYS A 260 -5.99 -9.12 4.59
C CYS A 260 -7.46 -9.50 4.42
N ASN A 261 -8.09 -10.14 5.41
CA ASN A 261 -9.51 -10.47 5.34
C ASN A 261 -10.37 -9.19 5.22
N GLU A 262 -10.08 -8.17 6.03
CA GLU A 262 -10.83 -6.91 5.96
C GLU A 262 -10.65 -6.19 4.61
N ILE A 263 -9.44 -6.18 4.04
CA ILE A 263 -9.21 -5.64 2.69
C ILE A 263 -10.02 -6.44 1.65
N MET A 264 -10.03 -7.77 1.73
CA MET A 264 -10.82 -8.60 0.82
C MET A 264 -12.32 -8.31 0.93
N ASP A 265 -12.82 -8.10 2.15
CA ASP A 265 -14.23 -7.75 2.38
C ASP A 265 -14.57 -6.39 1.78
N ARG A 266 -13.75 -5.36 2.04
CA ARG A 266 -13.97 -4.00 1.52
C ARG A 266 -13.94 -3.92 0.00
N VAL A 267 -13.04 -4.65 -0.65
CA VAL A 267 -12.91 -4.60 -2.13
C VAL A 267 -13.87 -5.54 -2.86
N SER A 268 -14.46 -6.51 -2.16
CA SER A 268 -15.46 -7.45 -2.73
C SER A 268 -16.90 -6.96 -2.58
N ALA A 269 -17.15 -6.02 -1.67
CA ALA A 269 -18.45 -5.39 -1.48
C ALA A 269 -18.46 -4.05 -2.23
N PRO A 270 -18.90 -3.99 -3.51
CA PRO A 270 -19.28 -2.73 -4.12
C PRO A 270 -20.58 -2.29 -3.43
N SER A 271 -20.46 -1.60 -2.30
CA SER A 271 -21.61 -1.11 -1.57
C SER A 271 -22.13 0.16 -2.25
N GLU A 272 -23.40 0.13 -2.66
CA GLU A 272 -24.19 1.34 -2.95
C GLU A 272 -24.37 2.23 -1.68
N ASP A 273 -23.88 1.81 -0.50
CA ASP A 273 -24.06 2.47 0.81
C ASP A 273 -22.75 2.79 1.59
N ASP A 274 -21.58 2.17 1.34
CA ASP A 274 -20.30 2.49 2.04
C ASP A 274 -19.26 3.21 1.14
N SER A 275 -19.58 3.49 -0.13
CA SER A 275 -18.76 4.40 -0.93
C SER A 275 -18.94 5.81 -0.37
N LEU A 276 -17.90 6.38 0.23
CA LEU A 276 -17.92 7.77 0.70
C LEU A 276 -18.37 8.69 -0.43
N ASP A 277 -19.57 9.25 -0.27
CA ASP A 277 -20.07 10.30 -1.15
C ASP A 277 -19.07 11.46 -1.12
N LEU A 278 -19.01 12.23 -2.20
CA LEU A 278 -18.12 13.39 -2.33
C LEU A 278 -18.21 14.31 -1.12
N ASP A 279 -19.44 14.46 -0.59
CA ASP A 279 -19.78 15.28 0.56
C ASP A 279 -19.14 14.79 1.88
N GLU A 280 -18.98 13.47 2.10
CA GLU A 280 -18.38 12.93 3.33
C GLU A 280 -16.86 13.08 3.36
N LEU A 281 -16.18 12.83 2.22
CA LEU A 281 -14.76 13.12 2.08
C LEU A 281 -14.46 14.63 2.19
N GLU A 282 -15.30 15.48 1.59
CA GLU A 282 -15.19 16.93 1.76
C GLU A 282 -15.45 17.37 3.21
N SER A 283 -16.34 16.71 3.94
CA SER A 283 -16.59 16.99 5.37
C SER A 283 -15.32 16.79 6.21
N TYR A 284 -14.58 15.70 5.98
CA TYR A 284 -13.30 15.43 6.67
C TYR A 284 -12.20 16.43 6.32
N VAL A 285 -12.30 17.07 5.16
CA VAL A 285 -11.33 18.05 4.65
C VAL A 285 -11.63 19.47 5.14
N SER A 286 -12.89 19.77 5.45
CA SER A 286 -13.38 21.12 5.73
C SER A 286 -13.26 21.57 7.21
N GLU A 287 -13.10 20.65 8.17
CA GLU A 287 -12.99 20.99 9.60
C GLU A 287 -11.54 20.97 10.12
N PRO A 288 -10.91 22.15 10.39
CA PRO A 288 -9.55 22.19 10.89
C PRO A 288 -9.41 21.49 12.24
N PHE A 289 -8.41 20.63 12.38
CA PHE A 289 -8.07 19.97 13.64
C PHE A 289 -7.85 21.00 14.76
N ARG A 290 -8.68 20.94 15.81
CA ARG A 290 -8.47 21.65 17.07
C ARG A 290 -8.09 20.61 18.12
N PRO A 291 -6.86 20.62 18.65
CA PRO A 291 -6.50 19.71 19.73
C PRO A 291 -7.40 20.00 20.94
N THR A 292 -8.28 19.07 21.28
CA THR A 292 -9.00 19.09 22.55
C THR A 292 -8.08 18.55 23.63
N GLY A 293 -7.70 19.41 24.58
CA GLY A 293 -6.95 19.01 25.76
C GLY A 293 -5.42 19.05 25.59
N ALA A 294 -4.87 20.27 25.55
CA ALA A 294 -3.49 20.52 25.91
C ALA A 294 -3.47 21.60 27.00
N ASP A 295 -4.12 21.32 28.14
CA ASP A 295 -3.81 22.02 29.38
C ASP A 295 -2.63 21.30 30.02
N TYR A 296 -1.43 21.87 29.84
CA TYR A 296 -0.23 21.58 30.62
C TYR A 296 -0.14 22.56 31.79
#